data_AF-A0A8U0UBH2-F1
#
_entry.id   AF-A0A8U0UBH2-F1
#
_cell.length_a   1.000
_cell.length_b   1.000
_cell.length_c   1.000
_cell.angle_alpha   90.00
_cell.angle_beta   90.00
_cell.angle_gamma   90.00
#
_symmetry.space_group_name_H-M   'P 1'
#
loop_
_entity.id
_entity.type
_entity.pdbx_description
1 polymer ?
#
loop_
_entity_poly.entity_id
_entity_poly.type
_entity_poly.pdbx_seq_one_letter_code
_entity_poly.pdbx_strand_id
1 'polypeptide(L)'
;MERSRQAPSEQDAEESEGEDSAFIMDRLCKFIYAKDRTDRIRTCAILCHIYHHALHSRWYQARDLMLMSHLQDNIQHADPPVQILYNRTMVQLGICAFRQGMIKDAHNALLDIQSSGRAKELLGQGLLMRNMQERNAEQEKIEKRRQVSYSSAKLNSAKRPLVGYG
;
A
#
# COMPACT_ATOMS: atom_id res chain seq x y z
N MET A 1 9.01 -55.18 23.52
CA MET A 1 9.09 -54.47 22.22
C MET A 1 7.79 -53.71 22.03
N GLU A 2 7.70 -52.52 22.61
CA GLU A 2 6.60 -51.58 22.38
C GLU A 2 6.71 -50.98 20.97
N ARG A 3 5.60 -50.97 20.24
CA ARG A 3 5.37 -50.03 19.14
C ARG A 3 4.02 -49.37 19.34
N SER A 4 4.00 -48.40 20.24
CA SER A 4 3.00 -47.35 20.24
C SER A 4 3.28 -46.46 19.02
N ARG A 5 2.52 -46.64 17.94
CA ARG A 5 2.49 -45.65 16.86
C ARG A 5 1.37 -44.67 17.17
N GLN A 6 1.81 -43.54 17.72
CA GLN A 6 1.06 -42.34 18.02
C GLN A 6 0.22 -41.88 16.82
N ALA A 7 -1.05 -41.57 17.07
CA ALA A 7 -1.92 -40.85 16.15
C ALA A 7 -1.33 -39.45 15.85
N PRO A 8 -1.49 -38.91 14.62
CA PRO A 8 -1.12 -37.54 14.35
C PRO A 8 -1.99 -36.60 15.21
N SER A 9 -1.31 -35.70 15.92
CA SER A 9 -1.87 -34.70 16.82
C SER A 9 -2.86 -33.79 16.12
N GLU A 10 -4.04 -33.68 16.71
CA GLU A 10 -5.02 -32.60 16.55
C GLU A 10 -4.35 -31.26 16.91
N GLN A 11 -3.83 -30.54 15.92
CA GLN A 11 -3.54 -29.10 16.00
C GLN A 11 -3.21 -28.59 14.60
N ASP A 12 -3.70 -27.39 14.28
CA ASP A 12 -3.55 -26.62 13.03
C ASP A 12 -4.67 -26.74 11.98
N ALA A 13 -5.88 -27.14 12.39
CA ALA A 13 -7.11 -26.91 11.61
C ALA A 13 -8.20 -26.28 12.49
N GLU A 14 -7.89 -25.15 13.12
CA GLU A 14 -8.91 -24.17 13.48
C GLU A 14 -8.69 -22.95 12.59
N GLU A 15 -9.30 -22.99 11.41
CA GLU A 15 -9.65 -21.78 10.67
C GLU A 15 -10.56 -20.94 11.56
N SER A 16 -9.95 -20.04 12.33
CA SER A 16 -10.68 -19.07 13.14
C SER A 16 -11.42 -18.11 12.20
N GLU A 17 -12.67 -18.43 11.93
CA GLU A 17 -13.69 -17.50 11.45
C GLU A 17 -13.72 -16.26 12.37
N GLY A 18 -12.99 -15.20 12.01
CA GLY A 18 -13.01 -13.93 12.74
C GLY A 18 -11.66 -13.29 13.08
N GLU A 19 -10.53 -13.70 12.49
CA GLU A 19 -9.31 -12.90 12.64
C GLU A 19 -9.51 -11.52 11.97
N ASP A 20 -9.57 -10.44 12.76
CA ASP A 20 -9.64 -9.06 12.27
C ASP A 20 -8.55 -8.84 11.21
N SER A 21 -8.92 -8.28 10.06
CA SER A 21 -8.00 -7.94 8.96
C SER A 21 -6.73 -7.20 9.43
N ALA A 22 -6.84 -6.41 10.50
CA ALA A 22 -5.71 -5.73 11.11
C ALA A 22 -4.76 -6.69 11.84
N PHE A 23 -5.29 -7.70 12.53
CA PHE A 23 -4.48 -8.69 13.23
C PHE A 23 -3.67 -9.55 12.25
N ILE A 24 -4.30 -9.99 11.16
CA ILE A 24 -3.62 -10.75 10.11
C ILE A 24 -2.49 -9.91 9.49
N MET A 25 -2.78 -8.65 9.15
CA MET A 25 -1.81 -7.76 8.52
C MET A 25 -0.60 -7.52 9.44
N ASP A 26 -0.86 -7.22 10.72
CA ASP A 26 0.19 -7.01 11.72
C ASP A 26 1.04 -8.26 11.94
N ARG A 27 0.41 -9.45 12.05
CA ARG A 27 1.12 -10.73 12.20
C ARG A 27 2.07 -11.01 11.03
N LEU A 28 1.58 -10.84 9.80
CA LEU A 28 2.38 -11.07 8.60
C LEU A 28 3.51 -10.04 8.46
N CYS A 29 3.24 -8.76 8.72
CA CYS A 29 4.26 -7.72 8.67
C CYS A 29 5.36 -7.96 9.71
N LYS A 30 5.00 -8.28 10.96
CA LYS A 30 5.97 -8.62 12.02
C LYS A 30 6.80 -9.85 11.67
N PHE A 31 6.20 -10.87 11.07
CA PHE A 31 6.93 -12.05 10.60
C PHE A 31 7.99 -11.66 9.57
N ILE A 32 7.64 -10.84 8.58
CA ILE A 32 8.58 -10.36 7.56
C ILE A 32 9.69 -9.52 8.20
N TYR A 33 9.37 -8.65 9.15
CA TYR A 33 10.38 -7.83 9.84
C TYR A 33 11.42 -8.67 10.60
N ALA A 34 10.98 -9.77 11.22
CA ALA A 34 11.84 -10.62 12.03
C ALA A 34 12.64 -11.67 11.22
N LYS A 35 12.07 -12.17 10.12
CA LYS A 35 12.62 -13.33 9.39
C LYS A 35 13.30 -12.98 8.09
N ASP A 36 12.93 -11.87 7.46
CA ASP A 36 13.47 -11.50 6.16
C ASP A 36 14.65 -10.53 6.27
N ARG A 37 15.74 -10.86 5.58
CA ARG A 37 16.94 -10.01 5.46
C ARG A 37 16.89 -9.15 4.19
N THR A 38 15.93 -9.39 3.31
CA THR A 38 15.79 -8.70 2.02
C THR A 38 15.13 -7.34 2.20
N ASP A 39 15.87 -6.27 1.98
CA ASP A 39 15.38 -4.89 2.20
C ASP A 39 14.17 -4.54 1.32
N ARG A 40 14.11 -5.09 0.10
CA ARG A 40 12.96 -4.89 -0.79
C ARG A 40 11.67 -5.45 -0.22
N ILE A 41 11.67 -6.70 0.26
CA ILE A 41 10.46 -7.36 0.79
C ILE A 41 10.03 -6.67 2.08
N ARG A 42 11.00 -6.32 2.94
CA ARG A 42 10.75 -5.52 4.15
C ARG A 42 10.10 -4.19 3.82
N THR A 43 10.63 -3.46 2.84
CA THR A 43 10.09 -2.17 2.39
C THR A 43 8.66 -2.31 1.88
N CYS A 44 8.38 -3.29 1.02
CA CYS A 44 7.02 -3.57 0.56
C CYS A 44 6.07 -3.89 1.71
N ALA A 45 6.52 -4.70 2.68
CA ALA A 45 5.71 -5.05 3.85
C ALA A 45 5.38 -3.83 4.70
N ILE A 46 6.35 -2.94 4.95
CA ILE A 46 6.13 -1.67 5.67
C ILE A 46 5.12 -0.80 4.91
N LEU A 47 5.30 -0.61 3.61
CA LEU A 47 4.40 0.21 2.79
C LEU A 47 2.97 -0.32 2.82
N CYS A 48 2.78 -1.63 2.65
CA CYS A 48 1.46 -2.24 2.73
C CYS A 48 0.84 -2.11 4.14
N HIS A 49 1.65 -2.20 5.20
CA HIS A 49 1.20 -2.03 6.57
C HIS A 49 0.68 -0.61 6.82
N ILE A 50 1.45 0.41 6.40
CA ILE A 50 1.05 1.82 6.49
C ILE A 50 -0.22 2.06 5.69
N TYR A 51 -0.29 1.53 4.46
CA TYR A 51 -1.48 1.66 3.61
C TYR A 51 -2.73 1.11 4.28
N HIS A 52 -2.62 -0.06 4.91
CA HIS A 52 -3.70 -0.67 5.67
C HIS A 52 -4.14 0.21 6.86
N HIS A 53 -3.21 0.70 7.69
CA HIS A 53 -3.57 1.61 8.78
C HIS A 53 -4.28 2.88 8.27
N ALA A 54 -3.77 3.48 7.20
CA ALA A 54 -4.33 4.68 6.60
C ALA A 54 -5.74 4.44 6.03
N LEU A 55 -5.99 3.28 5.40
CA LEU A 55 -7.31 2.90 4.88
C LEU A 55 -8.36 2.81 6.01
N HIS A 56 -7.97 2.19 7.12
CA HIS A 56 -8.82 2.01 8.31
C HIS A 56 -8.87 3.24 9.23
N SER A 57 -8.55 4.44 8.73
CA SER A 57 -8.63 5.70 9.47
C SER A 57 -7.69 5.82 10.69
N ARG A 58 -6.68 4.94 10.81
CA ARG A 58 -5.73 4.95 11.93
C ARG A 58 -4.52 5.81 11.59
N TRP A 59 -4.74 7.13 11.54
CA TRP A 59 -3.74 8.10 11.05
C TRP A 59 -2.46 8.12 11.88
N TYR A 60 -2.55 8.23 13.20
CA TYR A 60 -1.38 8.30 14.08
C TYR A 60 -0.47 7.08 13.91
N GLN A 61 -1.04 5.88 13.88
CA GLN A 61 -0.29 4.63 13.68
C GLN A 61 0.39 4.60 12.30
N ALA A 62 -0.33 4.99 11.24
CA ALA A 62 0.24 5.06 9.90
C ALA A 62 1.39 6.07 9.79
N ARG A 63 1.22 7.25 10.40
CA ARG A 63 2.22 8.32 10.42
C ARG A 63 3.47 7.89 11.19
N ASP A 64 3.29 7.37 12.39
CA ASP A 64 4.40 6.98 13.25
C ASP A 64 5.20 5.83 12.59
N LEU A 65 4.51 4.87 11.98
CA LEU A 65 5.16 3.80 11.20
C LEU A 65 5.91 4.34 9.98
N MET A 66 5.35 5.33 9.25
CA MET A 66 6.05 5.99 8.14
C MET A 66 7.33 6.68 8.60
N LEU A 67 7.28 7.43 9.71
CA LEU A 67 8.44 8.13 10.25
C LEU A 67 9.50 7.16 10.80
N MET A 68 9.10 6.15 11.57
CA MET A 68 10.00 5.15 12.15
C MET A 68 10.72 4.30 11.10
N SER A 69 10.11 4.14 9.93
CA SER A 69 10.66 3.29 8.86
C SER A 69 11.77 3.94 8.03
N HIS A 70 11.98 5.26 8.16
CA HIS A 70 12.96 6.02 7.37
C HIS A 70 12.88 5.78 5.85
N LEU A 71 11.66 5.51 5.35
CA LEU A 71 11.46 5.18 3.94
C LEU A 71 11.78 6.35 3.01
N GLN A 72 11.63 7.60 3.48
CA GLN A 72 11.91 8.80 2.69
C GLN A 72 13.36 8.86 2.19
N ASP A 73 14.32 8.39 3.00
CA ASP A 73 15.74 8.44 2.68
C ASP A 73 16.13 7.37 1.64
N ASN A 74 15.45 6.22 1.67
CA ASN A 74 15.84 5.05 0.89
C ASN A 74 15.00 4.86 -0.40
N ILE A 75 13.83 5.50 -0.50
CA ILE A 75 12.88 5.21 -1.58
C ILE A 75 13.40 5.59 -2.97
N GLN A 76 14.26 6.61 -3.08
CA GLN A 76 14.79 7.06 -4.37
C GLN A 76 15.63 5.99 -5.07
N HIS A 77 16.27 5.10 -4.31
CA HIS A 77 17.09 4.00 -4.82
C HIS A 77 16.30 2.70 -4.99
N ALA A 78 15.04 2.66 -4.57
CA ALA A 78 14.20 1.47 -4.68
C ALA A 78 13.77 1.20 -6.12
N ASP A 79 13.41 -0.05 -6.42
CA ASP A 79 12.86 -0.43 -7.72
C ASP A 79 11.63 0.43 -8.07
N PRO A 80 11.42 0.80 -9.35
CA PRO A 80 10.29 1.65 -9.75
C PRO A 80 8.89 1.18 -9.28
N PRO A 81 8.57 -0.12 -9.24
CA PRO A 81 7.31 -0.59 -8.66
C PRO A 81 7.14 -0.25 -7.16
N VAL A 82 8.24 -0.27 -6.40
CA VAL A 82 8.25 0.07 -4.97
C VAL A 82 8.07 1.59 -4.79
N GLN A 83 8.67 2.40 -5.66
CA GLN A 83 8.45 3.85 -5.68
C GLN A 83 6.98 4.20 -5.94
N ILE A 84 6.33 3.52 -6.88
CA ILE A 84 4.89 3.70 -7.14
C ILE A 84 4.06 3.32 -5.91
N LEU A 85 4.39 2.21 -5.25
CA LEU A 85 3.73 1.79 -4.02
C LEU A 85 3.89 2.83 -2.90
N TYR A 86 5.09 3.39 -2.76
CA TYR A 86 5.36 4.48 -1.82
C TYR A 86 4.52 5.73 -2.13
N ASN A 87 4.51 6.19 -3.39
CA ASN A 87 3.72 7.35 -3.80
C ASN A 87 2.22 7.13 -3.51
N ARG A 88 1.70 5.94 -3.78
CA ARG A 88 0.31 5.57 -3.44
C ARG A 88 0.06 5.58 -1.95
N THR A 89 1.02 5.10 -1.16
CA THR A 89 0.93 5.09 0.31
C THR A 89 0.96 6.50 0.88
N MET A 90 1.80 7.39 0.35
CA MET A 90 1.85 8.81 0.71
C MET A 90 0.53 9.52 0.41
N VAL A 91 -0.05 9.30 -0.78
CA VAL A 91 -1.37 9.85 -1.11
C VAL A 91 -2.45 9.33 -0.16
N GLN A 92 -2.45 8.03 0.13
CA GLN A 92 -3.42 7.42 1.04
C GLN A 92 -3.29 7.97 2.46
N LEU A 93 -2.06 8.18 2.94
CA LEU A 93 -1.79 8.76 4.25
C LEU A 93 -2.25 10.23 4.30
N GLY A 94 -2.02 11.00 3.23
CA GLY A 94 -2.53 12.38 3.10
C GLY A 94 -4.06 12.45 3.09
N ILE A 95 -4.74 11.53 2.39
CA ILE A 95 -6.20 11.42 2.41
C ILE A 95 -6.69 11.03 3.81
N CYS A 96 -6.00 10.11 4.49
CA CYS A 96 -6.33 9.74 5.88
C CYS A 96 -6.19 10.93 6.84
N ALA A 97 -5.10 11.70 6.73
CA ALA A 97 -4.88 12.93 7.49
C ALA A 97 -6.02 13.94 7.26
N PHE A 98 -6.42 14.14 6.00
CA PHE A 98 -7.51 15.04 5.63
C PHE A 98 -8.85 14.58 6.23
N ARG A 99 -9.16 13.27 6.18
CA ARG A 99 -10.36 12.68 6.78
C ARG A 99 -10.43 12.87 8.30
N GLN A 100 -9.27 12.95 8.97
CA GLN A 100 -9.16 13.17 10.41
C GLN A 100 -9.08 14.65 10.79
N GLY A 101 -9.22 15.58 9.84
CA GLY A 101 -9.16 17.03 10.09
C GLY A 101 -7.74 17.60 10.21
N MET A 102 -6.70 16.80 9.97
CA MET A 102 -5.30 17.23 10.03
C MET A 102 -4.89 17.91 8.71
N ILE A 103 -5.43 19.10 8.45
CA ILE A 103 -5.28 19.79 7.15
C ILE A 103 -3.82 20.13 6.82
N LYS A 104 -3.05 20.58 7.80
CA LYS A 104 -1.62 20.93 7.60
C LYS A 104 -0.81 19.70 7.20
N ASP A 105 -1.01 18.59 7.88
CA ASP A 105 -0.29 17.34 7.60
C ASP A 105 -0.73 16.71 6.28
N ALA A 106 -2.02 16.80 5.95
CA ALA A 106 -2.53 16.38 4.66
C ALA A 106 -1.89 17.19 3.51
N HIS A 107 -1.78 18.51 3.68
CA HIS A 107 -1.12 19.37 2.70
C HIS A 107 0.35 18.99 2.54
N ASN A 108 1.10 18.86 3.63
CA ASN A 108 2.52 18.48 3.60
C ASN A 108 2.74 17.13 2.90
N ALA A 109 1.88 16.14 3.15
CA ALA A 109 2.01 14.82 2.53
C ALA A 109 1.70 14.80 1.02
N LEU A 110 0.83 15.71 0.54
CA LEU A 110 0.34 15.72 -0.84
C LEU A 110 1.07 16.73 -1.74
N LEU A 111 1.72 17.74 -1.15
CA LEU A 111 2.34 18.85 -1.86
C LEU A 111 3.36 18.39 -2.91
N ASP A 112 4.25 17.45 -2.57
CA ASP A 112 5.32 17.00 -3.47
C ASP A 112 4.77 16.26 -4.69
N ILE A 113 3.73 15.45 -4.49
CA ILE A 113 3.11 14.67 -5.57
C ILE A 113 2.30 15.60 -6.48
N GLN A 114 1.55 16.53 -5.90
CA GLN A 114 0.69 17.44 -6.66
C GLN A 114 1.49 18.51 -7.42
N SER A 115 2.51 19.08 -6.80
CA SER A 115 3.35 20.13 -7.40
C SER A 115 4.19 19.64 -8.58
N SER A 116 4.46 18.33 -8.66
CA SER A 116 5.27 17.71 -9.73
C SER A 116 4.70 17.87 -11.15
N GLY A 117 3.40 18.15 -11.30
CA GLY A 117 2.71 18.15 -12.61
C GLY A 117 2.64 16.78 -13.30
N ARG A 118 3.20 15.72 -12.70
CA ARG A 118 3.31 14.36 -13.25
C ARG A 118 2.64 13.31 -12.36
N ALA A 119 1.65 13.70 -11.57
CA ALA A 119 0.97 12.81 -10.60
C ALA A 119 0.46 11.50 -11.22
N LYS A 120 -0.03 11.51 -12.47
CA LYS A 120 -0.49 10.29 -13.16
C LYS A 120 0.64 9.28 -13.39
N GLU A 121 1.84 9.76 -13.72
CA GLU A 121 3.02 8.92 -13.94
C GLU A 121 3.55 8.38 -12.60
N LEU A 122 3.65 9.26 -11.59
CA LEU A 122 4.12 8.89 -10.25
C LEU A 122 3.25 7.84 -9.55
N LEU A 123 1.95 7.81 -9.86
CA LEU A 123 0.99 6.83 -9.32
C LEU A 123 0.81 5.59 -10.20
N GLY A 124 1.52 5.52 -11.33
CA GLY A 124 1.45 4.41 -12.28
C GLY A 124 0.07 4.28 -12.95
N GLN A 125 -0.66 5.39 -13.12
CA GLN A 125 -2.03 5.44 -13.68
C GLN A 125 -2.07 5.81 -15.16
N GLY A 126 -0.92 5.91 -15.82
CA GLY A 126 -0.81 6.23 -17.24
C GLY A 126 0.22 7.33 -17.49
N LEU A 127 0.69 7.39 -18.74
CA LEU A 127 1.60 8.43 -19.20
C LEU A 127 0.80 9.64 -19.69
N LEU A 128 1.26 10.85 -19.37
CA LEU A 128 0.75 12.04 -20.03
C LEU A 128 1.25 12.04 -21.48
N MET A 129 0.33 12.13 -22.44
CA MET A 129 0.57 12.21 -23.90
C MET A 129 1.63 13.24 -24.32
N ARG A 130 1.95 14.22 -23.46
CA ARG A 130 2.90 15.30 -23.71
C ARG A 130 4.36 14.82 -23.85
N ASN A 131 4.69 13.60 -23.41
CA ASN A 131 6.05 13.05 -23.44
C ASN A 131 6.25 11.99 -24.54
N MET A 132 5.31 11.84 -25.48
CA MET A 132 5.42 10.84 -26.56
C MET A 132 6.50 11.18 -27.60
N GLN A 133 6.88 12.46 -27.75
CA GLN A 133 7.86 12.87 -28.78
C GLN A 133 9.34 12.58 -28.44
N GLU A 134 9.71 12.33 -27.18
CA GLU A 134 11.13 12.18 -26.78
C GLU A 134 11.53 10.77 -26.31
N ARG A 135 10.65 9.77 -26.40
CA ARG A 135 10.86 8.46 -25.73
C ARG A 135 11.14 7.31 -26.69
N ASN A 136 12.15 6.52 -26.34
CA ASN A 136 12.54 5.30 -27.06
C ASN A 136 11.49 4.19 -26.84
N ALA A 137 11.10 3.47 -27.89
CA ALA A 137 10.01 2.47 -27.89
C ALA A 137 10.15 1.36 -26.82
N GLU A 138 11.37 1.12 -26.34
CA GLU A 138 11.67 0.11 -25.32
C GLU A 138 11.26 0.54 -23.90
N GLN A 139 11.37 1.85 -23.59
CA GLN A 139 10.94 2.41 -22.31
C GLN A 139 9.41 2.37 -22.17
N GLU A 140 8.68 2.61 -23.26
CA GLU A 140 7.22 2.56 -23.29
C GLU A 140 6.69 1.15 -22.96
N LYS A 141 7.32 0.10 -23.48
CA LYS A 141 6.92 -1.29 -23.24
C LYS A 141 7.12 -1.74 -21.79
N ILE A 142 8.06 -1.12 -21.07
CA ILE A 142 8.32 -1.40 -19.66
C ILE A 142 7.36 -0.59 -18.77
N GLU A 143 7.13 0.68 -19.08
CA GLU A 143 6.20 1.54 -18.32
C GLU A 143 4.73 1.10 -18.48
N LYS A 144 4.33 0.65 -19.66
CA LYS A 144 2.99 0.09 -19.89
C LYS A 144 2.74 -1.19 -19.08
N ARG A 145 3.79 -2.00 -18.83
CA ARG A 145 3.72 -3.18 -17.96
C ARG A 145 3.68 -2.84 -16.46
N ARG A 146 4.07 -1.62 -16.07
CA ARG A 146 4.01 -1.13 -14.68
C ARG A 146 2.65 -0.53 -14.30
N GLN A 147 1.74 -0.39 -15.27
CA GLN A 147 0.38 0.08 -15.01
C GLN A 147 -0.40 -1.00 -14.24
N VAL A 148 -0.96 -0.62 -13.10
CA VAL A 148 -1.80 -1.53 -12.30
C VAL A 148 -3.22 -1.49 -12.85
N SER A 149 -3.85 -2.67 -13.01
CA SER A 149 -5.17 -2.82 -13.61
C SER A 149 -6.28 -2.04 -12.88
N TYR A 150 -7.26 -1.55 -13.64
CA TYR A 150 -8.35 -0.65 -13.23
C TYR A 150 -9.31 -1.22 -12.15
N SER A 151 -9.22 -2.52 -11.83
CA SER A 151 -10.19 -3.24 -10.99
C SER A 151 -10.18 -2.85 -9.50
N SER A 152 -9.10 -2.28 -8.97
CA SER A 152 -9.02 -1.85 -7.56
C SER A 152 -9.83 -0.59 -7.22
N ALA A 153 -10.45 0.07 -8.21
CA ALA A 153 -11.25 1.30 -8.01
C ALA A 153 -12.76 1.07 -7.84
N LYS A 154 -13.29 -0.11 -8.19
CA LYS A 154 -14.76 -0.33 -8.23
C LYS A 154 -15.40 -0.86 -6.96
N LEU A 155 -14.63 -1.30 -5.95
CA LEU A 155 -15.24 -1.91 -4.75
C LEU A 155 -15.91 -0.92 -3.79
N ASN A 156 -15.67 0.39 -3.91
CA ASN A 156 -16.22 1.40 -2.99
C ASN A 156 -17.40 2.22 -3.55
N SER A 157 -17.88 1.93 -4.76
CA SER A 157 -18.98 2.69 -5.41
C SER A 157 -20.36 2.02 -5.30
N ALA A 158 -20.44 0.77 -4.85
CA ALA A 158 -21.70 0.01 -4.86
C ALA A 158 -22.25 -0.20 -3.45
N LYS A 159 -22.68 0.88 -2.79
CA LYS A 159 -23.68 0.88 -1.69
C LYS A 159 -23.95 2.32 -1.22
N ARG A 160 -24.71 3.08 -2.00
CA ARG A 160 -25.54 4.19 -1.46
C ARG A 160 -26.84 4.22 -2.26
N PRO A 161 -27.96 3.70 -1.72
CA PRO A 161 -29.25 3.91 -2.33
C PRO A 161 -29.61 5.40 -2.22
N LEU A 162 -29.97 5.99 -3.36
CA LEU A 162 -30.53 7.33 -3.45
C LEU A 162 -31.93 7.30 -2.83
N VAL A 163 -32.08 7.82 -1.62
CA VAL A 163 -33.39 8.20 -1.08
C VAL A 163 -33.75 9.53 -1.72
N GLY A 164 -34.64 9.49 -2.70
CA GLY A 164 -35.24 10.68 -3.31
C GLY A 164 -36.26 11.32 -2.37
N TYR A 165 -36.01 12.56 -1.98
CA TYR A 165 -37.05 13.50 -1.53
C TYR A 165 -37.34 14.44 -2.71
N GLY A 166 -38.61 14.58 -3.06
CA GLY A 166 -39.10 15.44 -4.14
C GLY A 166 -40.44 14.94 -4.65
#